data_AF-A0A4Q4URR9-F1
#
_entry.id   AF-A0A4Q4URR9-F1
#
_cell.length_a   1.000
_cell.length_b   1.000
_cell.length_c   1.000
_cell.angle_alpha   90.00
_cell.angle_beta   90.00
_cell.angle_gamma   90.00
#
_symmetry.space_group_name_H-M   'P 1'
#
loop_
_entity.id
_entity.type
_entity.pdbx_description
1 polymer ?
#
loop_
_entity_poly.entity_id
_entity_poly.type
_entity_poly.pdbx_seq_one_letter_code
_entity_poly.pdbx_strand_id
1 'polypeptide(L)'
;MRFQRTGSMADLDRAVEAANMAVNATPQNHPDRAGRLNNLGNWLGTRFKRTGSIGDLNCAVKAANMAVNATPQHHPNRASWLSNLGNWLGTRFERTGSIDDLNRAVEAANMAVDVIPQDHPDRAVLLNNLGNRFGARFRRTGSMDDLNRAVEAANMAVDATPQAHPGRVGRLNNFGHWLATRFERTGSIDDLNRAVRAANMAINATSRDHPDRAGLLNNLGNFLNMRSKRTGSARDLNDALSSYKDGWACRNAPPSILIRLAWNAAGILAF
;
A
#
# COMPACT_ATOMS: atom_id res chain seq x y z
N MET A 1 -27.32 4.81 -2.93
CA MET A 1 -26.71 4.80 -1.57
C MET A 1 -27.18 3.65 -0.65
N ARG A 2 -27.78 2.55 -1.13
CA ARG A 2 -28.23 1.41 -0.27
C ARG A 2 -27.17 0.32 -0.02
N PHE A 3 -26.26 0.08 -0.96
CA PHE A 3 -25.23 -0.98 -0.84
C PHE A 3 -24.29 -0.81 0.37
N GLN A 4 -23.89 0.42 0.70
CA GLN A 4 -23.03 0.69 1.87
C GLN A 4 -23.69 0.34 3.21
N ARG A 5 -25.02 0.13 3.24
CA ARG A 5 -25.79 -0.13 4.46
C ARG A 5 -26.19 -1.60 4.65
N THR A 6 -26.26 -2.42 3.61
CA THR A 6 -26.79 -3.80 3.68
C THR A 6 -25.74 -4.87 3.36
N GLY A 7 -24.72 -4.55 2.56
CA GLY A 7 -23.71 -5.52 2.12
C GLY A 7 -24.26 -6.69 1.28
N SER A 8 -25.51 -6.62 0.82
CA SER A 8 -26.18 -7.68 0.07
C SER A 8 -25.60 -7.81 -1.35
N MET A 9 -25.34 -9.04 -1.80
CA MET A 9 -24.90 -9.32 -3.16
C MET A 9 -25.88 -8.78 -4.22
N ALA A 10 -27.19 -8.83 -3.95
CA ALA A 10 -28.19 -8.29 -4.87
C ALA A 10 -28.15 -6.76 -5.02
N ASP A 11 -27.69 -6.03 -3.99
CA ASP A 11 -27.45 -4.58 -4.11
C ASP A 11 -26.17 -4.28 -4.92
N LEU A 12 -25.17 -5.17 -4.85
CA LEU A 12 -23.93 -5.06 -5.62
C LEU A 12 -24.16 -5.30 -7.11
N ASP A 13 -24.91 -6.35 -7.44
CA ASP A 13 -25.25 -6.66 -8.83
C ASP A 13 -26.06 -5.53 -9.47
N ARG A 14 -27.06 -5.00 -8.75
CA ARG A 14 -27.81 -3.80 -9.19
C ARG A 14 -26.92 -2.58 -9.37
N ALA A 15 -25.90 -2.39 -8.53
CA ALA A 15 -24.96 -1.29 -8.69
C ALA A 15 -24.08 -1.43 -9.94
N VAL A 16 -23.63 -2.66 -10.24
CA VAL A 16 -22.88 -2.97 -11.47
C VAL A 16 -23.77 -2.76 -12.70
N GLU A 17 -25.01 -3.25 -12.68
CA GLU A 17 -25.99 -3.06 -13.76
C GLU A 17 -26.28 -1.58 -14.01
N ALA A 18 -26.57 -0.80 -12.97
CA ALA A 18 -26.83 0.63 -13.08
C ALA A 18 -25.60 1.38 -13.62
N ALA A 19 -24.39 1.03 -13.18
CA ALA A 19 -23.16 1.62 -13.71
C ALA A 19 -22.93 1.28 -15.19
N ASN A 20 -23.22 0.04 -15.61
CA ASN A 20 -23.16 -0.37 -17.01
C ASN A 20 -24.17 0.40 -17.87
N MET A 21 -25.43 0.49 -17.44
CA MET A 21 -26.45 1.27 -18.13
C MET A 21 -26.05 2.74 -18.27
N ALA A 22 -25.52 3.33 -17.21
CA ALA A 22 -25.02 4.71 -17.22
C ALA A 22 -23.89 4.92 -18.24
N VAL A 23 -22.94 3.99 -18.35
CA VAL A 23 -21.88 4.04 -19.36
C VAL A 23 -22.46 3.90 -20.76
N ASN A 24 -23.39 2.97 -20.98
CA ASN A 24 -23.98 2.73 -22.30
C ASN A 24 -24.85 3.90 -22.79
N ALA A 25 -25.54 4.59 -21.88
CA ALA A 25 -26.37 5.75 -22.19
C ALA A 25 -25.57 7.05 -22.41
N THR A 26 -24.28 7.08 -22.08
CA THR A 26 -23.45 8.28 -22.16
C THR A 26 -22.60 8.27 -23.44
N PRO A 27 -22.70 9.24 -24.37
CA PRO A 27 -21.90 9.25 -25.61
C PRO A 27 -20.39 9.21 -25.36
N GLN A 28 -19.62 8.68 -26.33
CA GLN A 28 -18.17 8.47 -26.17
C GLN A 28 -17.39 9.74 -25.80
N ASN A 29 -17.79 10.89 -26.35
CA ASN A 29 -17.10 12.17 -26.15
C ASN A 29 -17.70 13.00 -25.01
N HIS A 30 -18.66 12.45 -24.25
CA HIS A 30 -19.30 13.19 -23.17
C HIS A 30 -18.35 13.31 -21.96
N PRO A 31 -18.21 14.51 -21.34
CA PRO A 31 -17.28 14.74 -20.23
C PRO A 31 -17.42 13.75 -19.06
N ASP A 32 -18.64 13.40 -18.69
CA ASP A 32 -18.91 12.47 -17.57
C ASP A 32 -18.59 11.00 -17.86
N ARG A 33 -18.32 10.62 -19.12
CA ARG A 33 -18.15 9.20 -19.48
C ARG A 33 -16.97 8.57 -18.73
N ALA A 34 -15.86 9.29 -18.60
CA ALA A 34 -14.68 8.82 -17.88
C ALA A 34 -14.99 8.54 -16.39
N GLY A 35 -15.74 9.44 -15.74
CA GLY A 35 -16.18 9.24 -14.36
C GLY A 35 -17.10 8.03 -14.19
N ARG A 36 -18.04 7.82 -15.13
CA ARG A 36 -18.94 6.65 -15.13
C ARG A 36 -18.20 5.34 -15.35
N LEU A 37 -17.21 5.33 -16.27
CA LEU A 37 -16.33 4.18 -16.50
C LEU A 37 -15.50 3.83 -15.27
N ASN A 38 -14.93 4.83 -14.59
CA ASN A 38 -14.21 4.61 -13.35
C ASN A 38 -15.11 4.03 -12.25
N ASN A 39 -16.34 4.53 -12.12
CA ASN A 39 -17.31 4.01 -11.16
C ASN A 39 -17.71 2.56 -11.46
N LEU A 40 -17.94 2.23 -12.74
CA LEU A 40 -18.17 0.85 -13.18
C LEU A 40 -17.00 -0.05 -12.78
N GLY A 41 -15.76 0.38 -13.05
CA GLY A 41 -14.56 -0.36 -12.65
C GLY A 41 -14.50 -0.64 -11.15
N ASN A 42 -14.85 0.35 -10.32
CA ASN A 42 -14.89 0.20 -8.87
C ASN A 42 -15.98 -0.77 -8.38
N TRP A 43 -17.17 -0.76 -8.99
CA TRP A 43 -18.23 -1.71 -8.66
C TRP A 43 -17.87 -3.14 -9.04
N LEU A 44 -17.33 -3.34 -10.23
CA LEU A 44 -16.84 -4.64 -10.69
C LEU A 44 -15.72 -5.16 -9.79
N GLY A 45 -14.76 -4.32 -9.44
CA GLY A 45 -13.68 -4.69 -8.55
C GLY A 45 -14.15 -4.99 -7.12
N THR A 46 -15.20 -4.31 -6.64
CA THR A 46 -15.85 -4.64 -5.36
C THR A 46 -16.54 -6.01 -5.43
N ARG A 47 -17.22 -6.31 -6.54
CA ARG A 47 -17.83 -7.63 -6.77
C ARG A 47 -16.78 -8.72 -6.84
N PHE A 48 -15.70 -8.51 -7.57
CA PHE A 48 -14.54 -9.41 -7.57
C PHE A 48 -14.02 -9.70 -6.16
N LYS A 49 -13.87 -8.69 -5.30
CA LYS A 49 -13.40 -8.91 -3.91
C LYS A 49 -14.35 -9.80 -3.10
N ARG A 50 -15.64 -9.84 -3.44
CA ARG A 50 -16.65 -10.68 -2.79
C ARG A 50 -16.76 -12.08 -3.40
N THR A 51 -16.67 -12.19 -4.72
CA THR A 51 -16.94 -13.44 -5.47
C THR A 51 -15.69 -14.19 -5.90
N GLY A 52 -14.55 -13.50 -5.97
CA GLY A 52 -13.33 -14.01 -6.59
C GLY A 52 -13.37 -14.08 -8.12
N SER A 53 -14.44 -13.60 -8.76
CA SER A 53 -14.65 -13.72 -10.22
C SER A 53 -13.58 -12.98 -11.03
N ILE A 54 -12.71 -13.73 -11.72
CA ILE A 54 -11.68 -13.15 -12.58
C ILE A 54 -12.28 -12.35 -13.75
N GLY A 55 -13.49 -12.71 -14.20
CA GLY A 55 -14.24 -11.97 -15.21
C GLY A 55 -14.55 -10.54 -14.76
N ASP A 56 -14.98 -10.37 -13.52
CA ASP A 56 -15.22 -9.04 -12.94
C ASP A 56 -13.95 -8.21 -12.83
N LEU A 57 -12.84 -8.84 -12.43
CA LEU A 57 -11.55 -8.16 -12.37
C LEU A 57 -11.06 -7.72 -13.75
N ASN A 58 -11.22 -8.56 -14.77
CA ASN A 58 -10.89 -8.21 -16.16
C ASN A 58 -11.74 -7.03 -16.66
N CYS A 59 -13.05 -7.04 -16.37
CA CYS A 59 -13.93 -5.94 -16.70
C CYS A 59 -13.57 -4.66 -15.92
N ALA A 60 -13.14 -4.77 -14.66
CA ALA A 60 -12.70 -3.65 -13.85
C ALA A 60 -11.46 -2.96 -14.44
N VAL A 61 -10.45 -3.75 -14.83
CA VAL A 61 -9.25 -3.24 -15.53
C VAL A 61 -9.63 -2.58 -16.85
N LYS A 62 -10.51 -3.21 -17.65
CA LYS A 62 -10.96 -2.65 -18.92
C LYS A 62 -11.67 -1.30 -18.73
N ALA A 63 -12.59 -1.21 -17.78
CA ALA A 63 -13.33 0.02 -17.49
C ALA A 63 -12.40 1.13 -16.98
N ALA A 64 -11.47 0.83 -16.08
CA ALA A 64 -10.48 1.79 -15.59
C ALA A 64 -9.54 2.29 -16.72
N ASN A 65 -9.11 1.40 -17.61
CA ASN A 65 -8.27 1.76 -18.77
C ASN A 65 -9.03 2.67 -19.74
N MET A 66 -10.30 2.38 -20.01
CA MET A 66 -11.15 3.24 -20.83
C MET A 66 -11.38 4.62 -20.18
N ALA A 67 -11.52 4.68 -18.84
CA ALA A 67 -11.63 5.95 -18.12
C ALA A 67 -10.38 6.80 -18.35
N VAL A 68 -9.17 6.25 -18.12
CA VAL A 68 -7.90 6.98 -18.34
C VAL A 68 -7.75 7.47 -19.78
N ASN A 69 -8.11 6.63 -20.76
CA ASN A 69 -8.01 6.99 -22.18
C ASN A 69 -9.00 8.08 -22.60
N ALA A 70 -10.18 8.12 -22.00
CA ALA A 70 -11.20 9.14 -22.27
C ALA A 70 -10.90 10.49 -21.57
N THR A 71 -9.77 10.59 -20.86
CA THR A 71 -9.47 11.72 -19.98
C THR A 71 -8.37 12.59 -20.56
N PRO A 72 -8.58 13.91 -20.71
CA PRO A 72 -7.51 14.84 -21.07
C PRO A 72 -6.35 14.84 -20.07
N GLN A 73 -5.13 15.12 -20.52
CA GLN A 73 -3.93 15.08 -19.68
C GLN A 73 -4.00 15.99 -18.45
N HIS A 74 -4.61 17.17 -18.57
CA HIS A 74 -4.72 18.16 -17.50
C HIS A 74 -6.02 18.06 -16.69
N HIS A 75 -6.79 16.99 -16.87
CA HIS A 75 -8.06 16.84 -16.15
C HIS A 75 -7.80 16.56 -14.66
N PRO A 76 -8.51 17.21 -13.72
CA PRO A 76 -8.24 17.11 -12.28
C PRO A 76 -8.34 15.68 -11.74
N ASN A 77 -9.24 14.86 -12.28
CA ASN A 77 -9.41 13.47 -11.84
C ASN A 77 -8.46 12.46 -12.52
N ARG A 78 -7.56 12.89 -13.43
CA ARG A 78 -6.70 11.97 -14.18
C ARG A 78 -5.79 11.17 -13.26
N ALA A 79 -5.18 11.81 -12.27
CA ALA A 79 -4.32 11.15 -11.27
C ALA A 79 -5.08 10.03 -10.53
N SER A 80 -6.31 10.31 -10.11
CA SER A 80 -7.17 9.35 -9.41
C SER A 80 -7.56 8.16 -10.29
N TRP A 81 -7.87 8.40 -11.58
CA TRP A 81 -8.20 7.32 -12.51
C TRP A 81 -6.99 6.45 -12.85
N LEU A 82 -5.81 7.05 -13.02
CA LEU A 82 -4.54 6.32 -13.16
C LEU A 82 -4.22 5.47 -11.92
N SER A 83 -4.43 6.02 -10.71
CA SER A 83 -4.26 5.27 -9.47
C SER A 83 -5.22 4.08 -9.38
N ASN A 84 -6.47 4.24 -9.79
CA ASN A 84 -7.44 3.14 -9.79
C ASN A 84 -7.07 2.06 -10.82
N LEU A 85 -6.63 2.46 -12.02
CA LEU A 85 -6.11 1.53 -13.02
C LEU A 85 -4.91 0.73 -12.47
N GLY A 86 -3.92 1.41 -11.88
CA GLY A 86 -2.77 0.77 -11.26
C GLY A 86 -3.15 -0.19 -10.13
N ASN A 87 -4.21 0.11 -9.37
CA ASN A 87 -4.73 -0.78 -8.35
C ASN A 87 -5.36 -2.05 -8.92
N TRP A 88 -6.23 -1.94 -9.93
CA TRP A 88 -6.86 -3.10 -10.54
C TRP A 88 -5.86 -3.99 -11.28
N LEU A 89 -4.88 -3.38 -11.96
CA LEU A 89 -3.77 -4.12 -12.58
C LEU A 89 -2.93 -4.86 -11.54
N GLY A 90 -2.59 -4.20 -10.43
CA GLY A 90 -1.87 -4.85 -9.32
C GLY A 90 -2.64 -6.02 -8.72
N THR A 91 -3.94 -5.87 -8.49
CA THR A 91 -4.80 -6.97 -8.02
C THR A 91 -4.88 -8.11 -9.04
N ARG A 92 -4.90 -7.80 -10.35
CA ARG A 92 -4.90 -8.84 -11.39
C ARG A 92 -3.56 -9.55 -11.47
N PHE A 93 -2.45 -8.85 -11.30
CA PHE A 93 -1.13 -9.47 -11.13
C PHE A 93 -1.11 -10.43 -9.94
N GLU A 94 -1.62 -10.02 -8.77
CA GLU A 94 -1.67 -10.88 -7.58
C GLU A 94 -2.45 -12.18 -7.81
N ARG A 95 -3.46 -12.16 -8.70
CA ARG A 95 -4.26 -13.34 -9.05
C ARG A 95 -3.67 -14.21 -10.16
N THR A 96 -2.97 -13.60 -11.11
CA THR A 96 -2.56 -14.27 -12.37
C THR A 96 -1.06 -14.49 -12.47
N GLY A 97 -0.26 -13.77 -11.69
CA GLY A 97 1.19 -13.69 -11.83
C GLY A 97 1.66 -12.94 -13.08
N SER A 98 0.76 -12.28 -13.82
CA SER A 98 1.08 -11.58 -15.07
C SER A 98 2.05 -10.42 -14.86
N ILE A 99 3.29 -10.56 -15.33
CA ILE A 99 4.30 -9.50 -15.23
C ILE A 99 3.92 -8.26 -16.06
N ASP A 100 3.18 -8.43 -17.16
CA ASP A 100 2.66 -7.32 -17.96
C ASP A 100 1.72 -6.42 -17.13
N ASP A 101 0.82 -7.04 -16.35
CA ASP A 101 -0.06 -6.30 -15.45
C ASP A 101 0.71 -5.53 -14.39
N LEU A 102 1.76 -6.14 -13.83
CA LEU A 102 2.61 -5.48 -12.85
C LEU A 102 3.37 -4.30 -13.46
N ASN A 103 3.91 -4.45 -14.66
CA ASN A 103 4.59 -3.37 -15.37
C ASN A 103 3.64 -2.21 -15.67
N ARG A 104 2.44 -2.50 -16.18
CA ARG A 104 1.41 -1.50 -16.43
C ARG A 104 0.89 -0.86 -15.15
N ALA A 105 0.86 -1.59 -14.04
CA ALA A 105 0.50 -1.02 -12.73
C ALA A 105 1.54 -0.01 -12.24
N VAL A 106 2.82 -0.30 -12.43
CA VAL A 106 3.93 0.62 -12.12
C VAL A 106 3.86 1.85 -13.03
N GLU A 107 3.63 1.67 -14.33
CA GLU A 107 3.48 2.77 -15.29
C GLU A 107 2.31 3.69 -14.91
N ALA A 108 1.13 3.14 -14.67
CA ALA A 108 -0.03 3.92 -14.26
C ALA A 108 0.20 4.68 -12.94
N ALA A 109 0.88 4.06 -11.96
CA ALA A 109 1.22 4.71 -10.70
C ALA A 109 2.25 5.85 -10.88
N ASN A 110 3.26 5.68 -11.75
CA ASN A 110 4.21 6.76 -12.09
C ASN A 110 3.46 7.93 -12.74
N MET A 111 2.68 7.65 -13.79
CA MET A 111 1.90 8.69 -14.47
C MET A 111 0.98 9.44 -13.52
N ALA A 112 0.39 8.76 -12.52
CA ALA A 112 -0.46 9.40 -11.52
C ALA A 112 0.32 10.41 -10.65
N VAL A 113 1.55 10.07 -10.27
CA VAL A 113 2.45 10.96 -9.51
C VAL A 113 2.96 12.11 -10.39
N ASP A 114 3.19 11.88 -11.67
CA ASP A 114 3.70 12.91 -12.59
C ASP A 114 2.67 13.99 -12.90
N VAL A 115 1.38 13.65 -12.98
CA VAL A 115 0.31 14.62 -13.30
C VAL A 115 -0.24 15.35 -12.07
N ILE A 116 0.04 14.88 -10.86
CA ILE A 116 -0.50 15.50 -9.64
C ILE A 116 0.40 16.66 -9.17
N PRO A 117 -0.15 17.83 -8.79
CA PRO A 117 0.66 18.93 -8.24
C PRO A 117 1.43 18.53 -6.97
N GLN A 118 2.59 19.15 -6.76
CA GLN A 118 3.51 18.83 -5.65
C GLN A 118 2.88 19.05 -4.27
N ASP A 119 2.02 20.05 -4.15
CA ASP A 119 1.31 20.48 -2.96
C ASP A 119 -0.08 19.82 -2.80
N HIS A 120 -0.47 18.96 -3.74
CA HIS A 120 -1.78 18.33 -3.70
C HIS A 120 -1.91 17.36 -2.51
N PRO A 121 -3.02 17.41 -1.73
CA PRO A 121 -3.21 16.57 -0.54
C PRO A 121 -3.04 15.06 -0.77
N ASP A 122 -3.50 14.57 -1.94
CA ASP A 122 -3.43 13.15 -2.29
C ASP A 122 -2.06 12.68 -2.80
N ARG A 123 -1.10 13.58 -3.03
CA ARG A 123 0.21 13.21 -3.59
C ARG A 123 0.93 12.17 -2.74
N ALA A 124 0.86 12.30 -1.41
CA ALA A 124 1.46 11.36 -0.48
C ALA A 124 0.80 9.96 -0.54
N VAL A 125 -0.46 9.84 -0.96
CA VAL A 125 -1.12 8.54 -1.20
C VAL A 125 -0.58 7.91 -2.49
N LEU A 126 -0.48 8.70 -3.56
CA LEU A 126 0.01 8.21 -4.85
C LEU A 126 1.47 7.75 -4.78
N LEU A 127 2.33 8.51 -4.12
CA LEU A 127 3.74 8.12 -3.89
C LEU A 127 3.85 6.82 -3.09
N ASN A 128 3.03 6.65 -2.05
CA ASN A 128 2.99 5.40 -1.29
C ASN A 128 2.55 4.21 -2.15
N ASN A 129 1.53 4.40 -3.00
CA ASN A 129 1.08 3.38 -3.93
C ASN A 129 2.17 3.03 -4.94
N LEU A 130 2.85 4.03 -5.49
CA LEU A 130 3.98 3.85 -6.41
C LEU A 130 5.11 3.04 -5.77
N GLY A 131 5.51 3.38 -4.55
CA GLY A 131 6.52 2.63 -3.81
C GLY A 131 6.14 1.16 -3.62
N ASN A 132 4.87 0.88 -3.32
CA ASN A 132 4.37 -0.49 -3.22
C ASN A 132 4.37 -1.25 -4.56
N ARG A 133 4.11 -0.57 -5.69
CA ARG A 133 4.17 -1.19 -7.03
C ARG A 133 5.60 -1.52 -7.43
N PHE A 134 6.55 -0.61 -7.21
CA PHE A 134 7.97 -0.91 -7.40
C PHE A 134 8.41 -2.07 -6.52
N GLY A 135 8.03 -2.06 -5.25
CA GLY A 135 8.35 -3.13 -4.33
C GLY A 135 7.78 -4.50 -4.73
N ALA A 136 6.55 -4.53 -5.27
CA ALA A 136 5.98 -5.75 -5.85
C ALA A 136 6.78 -6.24 -7.06
N ARG A 137 7.22 -5.32 -7.94
CA ARG A 137 8.05 -5.66 -9.10
C ARG A 137 9.45 -6.12 -8.69
N PHE A 138 10.06 -5.50 -7.68
CA PHE A 138 11.29 -5.98 -7.07
C PHE A 138 11.15 -7.41 -6.55
N ARG A 139 10.10 -7.72 -5.78
CA ARG A 139 9.88 -9.09 -5.27
C ARG A 139 9.76 -10.12 -6.39
N ARG A 140 9.25 -9.71 -7.55
CA ARG A 140 9.09 -10.60 -8.71
C ARG A 140 10.36 -10.75 -9.56
N THR A 141 11.15 -9.69 -9.68
CA THR A 141 12.28 -9.62 -10.63
C THR A 141 13.65 -9.64 -9.96
N GLY A 142 13.73 -9.30 -8.68
CA GLY A 142 14.98 -9.05 -7.97
C GLY A 142 15.67 -7.73 -8.33
N SER A 143 15.05 -6.87 -9.14
CA SER A 143 15.65 -5.62 -9.65
C SER A 143 15.98 -4.63 -8.54
N MET A 144 17.27 -4.35 -8.34
CA MET A 144 17.70 -3.36 -7.34
C MET A 144 17.27 -1.93 -7.69
N ASP A 145 17.07 -1.62 -8.98
CA ASP A 145 16.50 -0.33 -9.39
C ASP A 145 15.08 -0.15 -8.84
N ASP A 146 14.24 -1.18 -8.96
CA ASP A 146 12.89 -1.16 -8.39
C ASP A 146 12.91 -1.00 -6.87
N LEU A 147 13.82 -1.69 -6.17
CA LEU A 147 13.94 -1.53 -4.73
C LEU A 147 14.37 -0.11 -4.34
N ASN A 148 15.30 0.49 -5.06
CA ASN A 148 15.71 1.87 -4.83
C ASN A 148 14.56 2.84 -5.06
N ARG A 149 13.81 2.68 -6.15
CA ARG A 149 12.64 3.50 -6.46
C ARG A 149 11.50 3.29 -5.46
N ALA A 150 11.35 2.09 -4.89
CA ALA A 150 10.40 1.84 -3.80
C ALA A 150 10.76 2.63 -2.54
N VAL A 151 12.04 2.64 -2.15
CA VAL A 151 12.55 3.42 -1.00
C VAL A 151 12.38 4.92 -1.24
N GLU A 152 12.72 5.40 -2.44
CA GLU A 152 12.60 6.81 -2.81
C GLU A 152 11.14 7.29 -2.76
N ALA A 153 10.23 6.56 -3.42
CA ALA A 153 8.81 6.91 -3.43
C ALA A 153 8.20 6.87 -2.02
N ALA A 154 8.59 5.90 -1.18
CA ALA A 154 8.15 5.84 0.22
C ALA A 154 8.70 7.00 1.06
N ASN A 155 9.96 7.42 0.84
CA ASN A 155 10.53 8.60 1.50
C ASN A 155 9.78 9.88 1.10
N MET A 156 9.56 10.09 -0.21
CA MET A 156 8.79 11.22 -0.72
C MET A 156 7.35 11.24 -0.17
N ALA A 157 6.73 10.08 0.03
CA ALA A 157 5.41 9.99 0.65
C ALA A 157 5.42 10.47 2.12
N VAL A 158 6.47 10.14 2.87
CA VAL A 158 6.66 10.64 4.25
C VAL A 158 6.86 12.15 4.24
N ASP A 159 7.69 12.68 3.34
CA ASP A 159 8.00 14.12 3.25
C ASP A 159 6.77 14.94 2.83
N ALA A 160 5.96 14.42 1.90
CA ALA A 160 4.70 15.04 1.47
C ALA A 160 3.57 14.94 2.52
N THR A 161 3.79 14.32 3.67
CA THR A 161 2.77 14.15 4.71
C THR A 161 3.04 15.05 5.90
N PRO A 162 2.12 15.94 6.33
CA PRO A 162 2.32 16.72 7.55
C PRO A 162 2.55 15.86 8.80
N GLN A 163 3.34 16.34 9.76
CA GLN A 163 3.71 15.56 10.95
C GLN A 163 2.51 15.05 11.75
N ALA A 164 1.46 15.86 11.89
CA ALA A 164 0.24 15.53 12.62
C ALA A 164 -0.80 14.74 11.79
N HIS A 165 -0.51 14.43 10.51
CA HIS A 165 -1.48 13.77 9.64
C HIS A 165 -1.65 12.29 10.02
N PRO A 166 -2.88 11.77 10.19
CA PRO A 166 -3.12 10.38 10.62
C PRO A 166 -2.43 9.31 9.75
N GLY A 167 -2.39 9.55 8.43
CA GLY A 167 -1.72 8.66 7.47
C GLY A 167 -0.18 8.63 7.53
N ARG A 168 0.49 9.50 8.33
CA ARG A 168 1.95 9.55 8.39
C ARG A 168 2.55 8.27 8.99
N VAL A 169 1.89 7.69 9.99
CA VAL A 169 2.31 6.45 10.67
C VAL A 169 2.43 5.30 9.66
N GLY A 170 1.41 5.09 8.83
CA GLY A 170 1.43 4.04 7.80
C GLY A 170 2.53 4.23 6.76
N ARG A 171 2.79 5.49 6.36
CA ARG A 171 3.86 5.84 5.40
C ARG A 171 5.25 5.62 5.99
N LEU A 172 5.48 6.01 7.24
CA LEU A 172 6.73 5.73 7.97
C LEU A 172 6.98 4.23 8.11
N ASN A 173 5.93 3.45 8.39
CA ASN A 173 6.04 2.01 8.46
C ASN A 173 6.43 1.38 7.11
N ASN A 174 5.81 1.82 6.01
CA ASN A 174 6.16 1.35 4.66
C ASN A 174 7.58 1.76 4.26
N PHE A 175 8.00 2.98 4.60
CA PHE A 175 9.36 3.45 4.37
C PHE A 175 10.40 2.61 5.14
N GLY A 176 10.16 2.36 6.43
CA GLY A 176 11.01 1.49 7.24
C GLY A 176 11.11 0.06 6.69
N HIS A 177 9.99 -0.48 6.17
CA HIS A 177 9.99 -1.79 5.53
C HIS A 177 10.90 -1.84 4.29
N TRP A 178 10.78 -0.89 3.36
CA TRP A 178 11.62 -0.88 2.15
C TRP A 178 13.09 -0.65 2.46
N LEU A 179 13.41 0.16 3.46
CA LEU A 179 14.78 0.33 3.95
C LEU A 179 15.35 -0.98 4.51
N ALA A 180 14.57 -1.70 5.33
CA ALA A 180 14.98 -3.00 5.85
C ALA A 180 15.21 -4.02 4.73
N THR A 181 14.31 -4.08 3.75
CA THR A 181 14.50 -4.94 2.56
C THR A 181 15.75 -4.56 1.77
N ARG A 182 16.06 -3.27 1.63
CA ARG A 182 17.30 -2.83 0.97
C ARG A 182 18.55 -3.15 1.79
N PHE A 183 18.48 -3.05 3.12
CA PHE A 183 19.54 -3.53 4.01
C PHE A 183 19.81 -5.02 3.81
N GLU A 184 18.77 -5.87 3.75
CA GLU A 184 18.95 -7.32 3.53
C GLU A 184 19.70 -7.64 2.22
N ARG A 185 19.56 -6.79 1.20
CA ARG A 185 20.22 -6.96 -0.12
C ARG A 185 21.62 -6.36 -0.18
N THR A 186 21.90 -5.32 0.61
CA THR A 186 23.12 -4.50 0.46
C THR A 186 24.04 -4.54 1.68
N GLY A 187 23.53 -4.94 2.85
CA GLY A 187 24.22 -4.80 4.13
C GLY A 187 24.37 -3.36 4.62
N SER A 188 23.69 -2.39 3.99
CA SER A 188 23.81 -0.96 4.32
C SER A 188 23.28 -0.63 5.73
N ILE A 189 24.20 -0.39 6.66
CA ILE A 189 23.83 -0.05 8.04
C ILE A 189 23.08 1.28 8.13
N ASP A 190 23.30 2.21 7.18
CA ASP A 190 22.53 3.46 7.14
C ASP A 190 21.05 3.20 6.89
N ASP A 191 20.71 2.27 5.98
CA ASP A 191 19.32 1.91 5.72
C ASP A 191 18.65 1.35 6.97
N LEU A 192 19.35 0.49 7.70
CA LEU A 192 18.83 -0.08 8.92
C LEU A 192 18.67 0.96 10.04
N ASN A 193 19.61 1.89 10.15
CA ASN A 193 19.49 3.04 11.06
C ASN A 193 18.28 3.91 10.71
N ARG A 194 18.05 4.17 9.42
CA ARG A 194 16.88 4.91 8.95
C ARG A 194 15.57 4.14 9.21
N ALA A 195 15.57 2.82 9.06
CA ALA A 195 14.40 1.98 9.34
C ALA A 195 14.01 2.04 10.83
N VAL A 196 14.99 1.93 11.73
CA VAL A 196 14.78 2.09 13.18
C VAL A 196 14.26 3.50 13.52
N ARG A 197 14.84 4.56 12.92
CA ARG A 197 14.34 5.94 13.10
C ARG A 197 12.88 6.08 12.65
N ALA A 198 12.53 5.58 11.47
CA ALA A 198 11.17 5.65 10.94
C ALA A 198 10.17 4.88 11.83
N ALA A 199 10.54 3.69 12.31
CA ALA A 199 9.72 2.90 13.22
C ALA A 199 9.50 3.61 14.58
N ASN A 200 10.54 4.21 15.15
CA ASN A 200 10.43 5.01 16.38
C ASN A 200 9.50 6.21 16.20
N MET A 201 9.61 6.94 15.08
CA MET A 201 8.70 8.05 14.77
C MET A 201 7.24 7.57 14.67
N ALA A 202 7.00 6.43 14.02
CA ALA A 202 5.67 5.84 13.91
C ALA A 202 5.08 5.45 15.28
N ILE A 203 5.89 4.83 16.15
CA ILE A 203 5.48 4.41 17.50
C ILE A 203 5.21 5.60 18.41
N ASN A 204 6.01 6.67 18.33
CA ASN A 204 5.82 7.88 19.13
C ASN A 204 4.56 8.67 18.72
N ALA A 205 4.18 8.59 17.45
CA ALA A 205 2.96 9.21 16.93
C ALA A 205 1.69 8.37 17.14
N THR A 206 1.82 7.13 17.62
CA THR A 206 0.70 6.19 17.78
C THR A 206 0.33 6.05 19.25
N SER A 207 -0.94 6.23 19.63
CA SER A 207 -1.39 6.04 21.01
C SER A 207 -1.20 4.60 21.49
N ARG A 208 -1.09 4.39 22.81
CA ARG A 208 -0.87 3.04 23.39
C ARG A 208 -2.01 2.07 23.07
N ASP A 209 -3.24 2.56 22.95
CA ASP A 209 -4.43 1.74 22.71
C ASP A 209 -4.74 1.49 21.23
N HIS A 210 -3.94 2.06 20.33
CA HIS A 210 -4.16 1.96 18.89
C HIS A 210 -3.98 0.51 18.40
N PRO A 211 -4.93 -0.06 17.63
CA PRO A 211 -4.88 -1.46 17.17
C PRO A 211 -3.60 -1.81 16.42
N ASP A 212 -3.07 -0.89 15.61
CA ASP A 212 -1.87 -1.14 14.80
C ASP A 212 -0.56 -1.01 15.59
N ARG A 213 -0.58 -0.55 16.84
CA ARG A 213 0.65 -0.31 17.63
C ARG A 213 1.49 -1.57 17.78
N ALA A 214 0.87 -2.72 18.00
CA ALA A 214 1.55 -4.01 18.11
C ALA A 214 2.32 -4.38 16.82
N GLY A 215 1.75 -4.05 15.65
CA GLY A 215 2.41 -4.26 14.37
C GLY A 215 3.65 -3.38 14.18
N LEU A 216 3.56 -2.11 14.62
CA LEU A 216 4.69 -1.19 14.60
C LEU A 216 5.82 -1.64 15.54
N LEU A 217 5.47 -2.09 16.74
CA LEU A 217 6.42 -2.62 17.73
C LEU A 217 7.10 -3.90 17.24
N ASN A 218 6.36 -4.79 16.55
CA ASN A 218 6.95 -5.95 15.88
C ASN A 218 8.00 -5.52 14.84
N ASN A 219 7.71 -4.51 14.03
CA ASN A 219 8.64 -4.03 13.01
C ASN A 219 9.87 -3.36 13.62
N LEU A 220 9.69 -2.52 14.65
CA LEU A 220 10.82 -1.95 15.40
C LEU A 220 11.71 -3.04 15.97
N GLY A 221 11.13 -4.04 16.65
CA GLY A 221 11.89 -5.14 17.22
C GLY A 221 12.66 -5.92 16.15
N ASN A 222 12.06 -6.17 14.98
CA ASN A 222 12.74 -6.81 13.87
C ASN A 222 13.94 -5.99 13.36
N PHE A 223 13.77 -4.67 13.22
CA PHE A 223 14.84 -3.77 12.78
C PHE A 223 15.99 -3.71 13.79
N LEU A 224 15.67 -3.62 15.08
CA LEU A 224 16.66 -3.64 16.16
C LEU A 224 17.39 -5.00 16.24
N ASN A 225 16.68 -6.11 16.10
CA ASN A 225 17.29 -7.44 16.07
C ASN A 225 18.23 -7.61 14.88
N MET A 226 17.83 -7.17 13.68
CA MET A 226 18.72 -7.15 12.51
C MET A 226 19.96 -6.29 12.77
N ARG A 227 19.81 -5.14 13.44
CA ARG A 227 20.92 -4.24 13.72
C ARG A 227 21.88 -4.84 14.74
N SER A 228 21.34 -5.43 15.80
CA SER A 228 22.11 -6.20 16.78
C SER A 228 22.93 -7.31 16.12
N LYS A 229 22.31 -8.14 15.26
CA LYS A 229 23.03 -9.20 14.53
C LYS A 229 24.17 -8.66 13.68
N ARG A 230 24.03 -7.45 13.14
CA ARG A 230 25.05 -6.81 12.29
C ARG A 230 26.18 -6.16 13.10
N THR A 231 25.89 -5.59 14.27
CA THR A 231 26.85 -4.78 15.04
C THR A 231 27.32 -5.42 16.34
N GLY A 232 26.72 -6.54 16.76
CA GLY A 232 26.93 -7.13 18.09
C GLY A 232 26.32 -6.31 19.25
N SER A 233 25.36 -5.42 18.97
CA SER A 233 24.80 -4.52 19.99
C SER A 233 23.85 -5.24 20.94
N ALA A 234 24.32 -5.57 22.14
CA ALA A 234 23.49 -6.11 23.22
C ALA A 234 22.34 -5.16 23.60
N ARG A 235 22.57 -3.83 23.49
CA ARG A 235 21.54 -2.82 23.71
C ARG A 235 20.41 -2.97 22.69
N ASP A 236 20.72 -3.09 21.41
CA ASP A 236 19.69 -3.27 20.37
C ASP A 236 18.94 -4.59 20.56
N LEU A 237 19.61 -5.64 21.01
CA LEU A 237 18.96 -6.93 21.31
C LEU A 237 17.95 -6.79 22.45
N ASN A 238 18.33 -6.07 23.51
CA ASN A 238 17.44 -5.78 24.64
C ASN A 238 16.27 -4.87 24.24
N ASP A 239 16.53 -3.83 23.45
CA ASP A 239 15.50 -2.92 22.95
C ASP A 239 14.54 -3.66 21.98
N ALA A 240 15.03 -4.62 21.20
CA ALA A 240 14.20 -5.49 20.37
C ALA A 240 13.28 -6.36 21.23
N LEU A 241 13.82 -7.01 22.27
CA LEU A 241 13.04 -7.81 23.22
C LEU A 241 11.98 -6.95 23.94
N SER A 242 12.33 -5.73 24.36
CA SER A 242 11.37 -4.79 24.95
C SER A 242 10.25 -4.46 23.98
N SER A 243 10.59 -4.16 22.72
CA SER A 243 9.61 -3.87 21.68
C SER A 243 8.64 -5.04 21.47
N TYR A 244 9.13 -6.28 21.46
CA TYR A 244 8.27 -7.46 21.34
C TYR A 244 7.34 -7.64 22.55
N LYS A 245 7.86 -7.43 23.78
CA LYS A 245 7.07 -7.51 25.02
C LYS A 245 5.99 -6.43 25.07
N ASP A 246 6.32 -5.19 24.72
CA ASP A 246 5.38 -4.08 24.66
C ASP A 246 4.29 -4.34 23.60
N GLY A 247 4.68 -4.91 22.46
CA GLY A 247 3.73 -5.30 21.42
C GLY A 247 2.79 -6.39 21.91
N TRP A 248 3.30 -7.39 22.63
CA TRP A 248 2.50 -8.48 23.19
C TRP A 248 1.47 -7.98 24.21
N ALA A 249 1.82 -6.93 24.97
CA ALA A 249 0.92 -6.31 25.95
C ALA A 249 -0.25 -5.53 25.32
N CYS A 250 -0.26 -5.31 23.99
CA CYS A 250 -1.33 -4.61 23.29
C CYS A 250 -2.59 -5.50 23.19
N ARG A 251 -3.54 -5.33 24.12
CA ARG A 251 -4.76 -6.17 24.23
C ARG A 251 -5.69 -6.12 23.01
N ASN A 252 -5.63 -5.05 22.22
CA ASN A 252 -6.47 -4.87 21.03
C ASN A 252 -5.83 -5.43 19.75
N ALA A 253 -4.64 -6.05 19.85
CA ALA A 253 -3.93 -6.56 18.69
C ALA A 253 -4.54 -7.89 18.18
N PRO A 254 -4.50 -8.14 16.85
CA PRO A 254 -4.90 -9.43 16.31
C PRO A 254 -4.06 -10.59 16.90
N PRO A 255 -4.66 -11.76 17.19
CA PRO A 255 -3.92 -12.90 17.76
C PRO A 255 -2.70 -13.33 16.94
N SER A 256 -2.76 -13.22 15.61
CA SER A 256 -1.65 -13.54 14.72
C SER A 256 -0.42 -12.64 14.94
N ILE A 257 -0.63 -11.36 15.28
CA ILE A 257 0.44 -10.43 15.60
C ILE A 257 1.04 -10.75 16.96
N LEU A 258 0.19 -11.05 17.95
CA LEU A 258 0.62 -11.46 19.29
C LEU A 258 1.50 -12.72 19.20
N ILE A 259 1.05 -13.77 18.52
CA ILE A 259 1.83 -15.01 18.34
C ILE A 259 3.20 -14.71 17.74
N ARG A 260 3.27 -13.84 16.72
CA ARG A 260 4.55 -13.48 16.08
C ARG A 260 5.48 -12.71 17.03
N LEU A 261 4.94 -11.81 17.84
CA LEU A 261 5.70 -11.08 18.86
C LEU A 261 6.28 -12.03 19.92
N ALA A 262 5.48 -12.96 20.43
CA ALA A 262 5.96 -13.97 21.39
C ALA A 262 7.04 -14.86 20.78
N TRP A 263 6.86 -15.31 19.53
CA TRP A 263 7.85 -16.10 18.81
C TRP A 263 9.17 -15.37 18.66
N ASN A 264 9.13 -14.09 18.25
CA ASN A 264 10.33 -13.28 18.09
C ASN A 264 11.04 -13.01 19.43
N ALA A 265 10.28 -12.78 20.51
CA ALA A 265 10.83 -12.64 21.85
C ALA A 265 11.52 -13.94 22.33
N ALA A 266 10.88 -15.09 22.12
CA ALA A 266 11.45 -16.39 22.46
C ALA A 266 12.76 -16.66 21.69
N GLY A 267 12.81 -16.27 20.42
CA GLY A 267 14.01 -16.41 19.59
C GLY A 267 15.22 -15.59 20.10
N ILE A 268 14.99 -14.48 20.80
CA ILE A 268 16.07 -13.73 21.46
C ILE A 268 16.49 -14.42 22.76
N LEU A 269 15.54 -14.94 23.54
CA LEU A 269 15.79 -15.54 24.86
C LEU A 269 16.38 -16.95 24.81
N ALA A 270 16.39 -17.59 23.64
CA ALA A 270 16.91 -18.94 23.44
C ALA A 270 18.46 -19.00 23.39
N PHE A 271 19.14 -17.85 23.47
CA PHE A 271 20.61 -17.69 23.45
C PHE A 271 21.05 -16.71 24.52
#